data_AF-A0A6L2Q163-F1
#
_entry.id   AF-A0A6L2Q163-F1
#
_cell.length_a   1.000
_cell.length_b   1.000
_cell.length_c   1.000
_cell.angle_alpha   90.00
_cell.angle_beta   90.00
_cell.angle_gamma   90.00
#
_symmetry.space_group_name_H-M   'P 1'
#
loop_
_entity.id
_entity.type
_entity.pdbx_description
1 polymer ?
#
loop_
_entity_poly.entity_id
_entity_poly.type
_entity_poly.pdbx_seq_one_letter_code
_entity_poly.pdbx_strand_id
1 'polypeptide(L)'
;LRQHSIERAMNLTDSFTWEDLPTRDADTGHLTAAGWIPRIKLFSKRVCLGLLTLHLIQSTIRIVTNHETLFIAWYPFDWTVSPFYELVNISQCLTSVILAGIVFGFPLLCITLIAVACTQCQKLKAAILDIRQEHITPNHEQEDEQVHTAADCDLQAKLNACIQHHQDILVYMQQLEDTLTVSLCGHFLILLVSMCFAAFSAVTNWGGHVGKIQAMIIYTTYASDVLLICWFGTQLTKHAESVTDAAWGCDWVGTPVPFQRCLMFIIATANKGFQLTAGKFVPVSNVTMLNVCTTTKLPVTDNTDIRVLAYWAIRYD
;
A
#
# COMPACT_ATOMS: atom_id res chain seq x y z
N LEU A 1 -2.05 -14.12 19.61
CA LEU A 1 -3.10 -13.88 18.60
C LEU A 1 -2.60 -13.02 17.43
N ARG A 2 -2.17 -11.76 17.64
CA ARG A 2 -1.75 -10.85 16.55
C ARG A 2 -0.47 -11.25 15.79
N GLN A 3 0.54 -11.80 16.50
CA GLN A 3 1.77 -12.31 15.87
C GLN A 3 1.49 -13.50 14.94
N HIS A 4 0.65 -14.43 15.38
CA HIS A 4 0.24 -15.58 14.58
C HIS A 4 -0.55 -15.17 13.32
N SER A 5 -1.34 -14.08 13.38
CA SER A 5 -2.02 -13.55 12.19
C SER A 5 -1.03 -12.97 11.17
N ILE A 6 0.00 -12.26 11.63
CA ILE A 6 1.08 -11.72 10.77
C ILE A 6 1.88 -12.87 10.16
N GLU A 7 2.30 -13.85 10.95
CA GLU A 7 3.04 -15.02 10.49
C GLU A 7 2.21 -15.83 9.48
N ARG A 8 0.90 -15.98 9.70
CA ARG A 8 0.01 -16.64 8.74
C ARG A 8 -0.13 -15.85 7.44
N ALA A 9 -0.26 -14.52 7.51
CA ALA A 9 -0.31 -13.68 6.30
C ALA A 9 1.02 -13.74 5.52
N MET A 10 2.15 -13.77 6.21
CA MET A 10 3.47 -13.95 5.60
C MET A 10 3.63 -15.34 4.97
N ASN A 11 3.20 -16.41 5.64
CA ASN A 11 3.24 -17.76 5.08
C ASN A 11 2.32 -17.92 3.85
N LEU A 12 1.17 -17.22 3.83
CA LEU A 12 0.32 -17.14 2.64
C LEU A 12 1.00 -16.38 1.50
N THR A 13 1.78 -15.34 1.84
CA THR A 13 2.62 -14.62 0.88
C THR A 13 3.63 -15.58 0.24
N ASP A 14 4.23 -16.49 1.01
CA ASP A 14 5.15 -17.51 0.47
C ASP A 14 4.47 -18.56 -0.41
N SER A 15 3.17 -18.82 -0.23
CA SER A 15 2.40 -19.73 -1.11
C SER A 15 2.11 -19.14 -2.49
N PHE A 16 2.24 -17.83 -2.68
CA PHE A 16 2.06 -17.19 -3.97
C PHE A 16 3.34 -17.28 -4.79
N THR A 17 3.30 -17.95 -5.94
CA THR A 17 4.42 -17.96 -6.89
C THR A 17 4.61 -16.57 -7.51
N TRP A 18 5.76 -15.96 -7.20
CA TRP A 18 6.15 -14.59 -7.56
C TRP A 18 6.72 -14.44 -8.97
N GLU A 19 7.15 -15.56 -9.53
CA GLU A 19 7.72 -15.63 -10.86
C GLU A 19 6.56 -15.49 -11.86
N ASP A 20 6.70 -14.51 -12.77
CA ASP A 20 5.81 -14.23 -13.91
C ASP A 20 4.59 -13.32 -13.68
N LEU A 21 4.70 -12.33 -12.78
CA LEU A 21 3.72 -11.25 -12.75
C LEU A 21 4.03 -10.19 -13.81
N PRO A 22 3.14 -9.96 -14.79
CA PRO A 22 3.39 -8.98 -15.84
C PRO A 22 3.47 -7.59 -15.21
N THR A 23 4.62 -6.93 -15.36
CA THR A 23 4.85 -5.59 -14.81
C THR A 23 4.03 -4.51 -15.50
N ARG A 24 3.45 -4.84 -16.66
CA ARG A 24 2.54 -4.02 -17.43
C ARG A 24 1.30 -4.81 -17.80
N ASP A 25 0.16 -4.16 -17.72
CA ASP A 25 -1.10 -4.65 -18.21
C ASP A 25 -1.01 -4.86 -19.74
N ALA A 26 -1.51 -5.99 -20.23
CA ALA A 26 -1.34 -6.40 -21.62
C ALA A 26 -2.16 -5.54 -22.61
N ASP A 27 -3.31 -5.03 -22.17
CA ASP A 27 -4.25 -4.30 -23.03
C ASP A 27 -3.97 -2.79 -23.01
N THR A 28 -3.67 -2.25 -21.83
CA THR A 28 -3.51 -0.80 -21.62
C THR A 28 -2.04 -0.36 -21.62
N GLY A 29 -1.10 -1.28 -21.39
CA GLY A 29 0.32 -0.99 -21.23
C GLY A 29 0.66 -0.26 -19.92
N HIS A 30 -0.32 0.05 -19.07
CA HIS A 30 -0.10 0.70 -17.77
C HIS A 30 0.64 -0.24 -16.80
N LEU A 31 1.39 0.33 -15.85
CA LEU A 31 2.09 -0.44 -14.83
C LEU A 31 1.09 -1.15 -13.91
N THR A 32 1.25 -2.46 -13.73
CA THR A 32 0.48 -3.24 -12.74
C THR A 32 0.96 -2.92 -11.33
N ALA A 33 0.22 -3.37 -10.31
CA ALA A 33 0.66 -3.24 -8.92
C ALA A 33 2.06 -3.86 -8.74
N ALA A 34 2.31 -5.02 -9.35
CA ALA A 34 3.63 -5.68 -9.36
C ALA A 34 4.72 -4.82 -10.02
N GLY A 35 4.41 -4.09 -11.10
CA GLY A 35 5.34 -3.17 -11.76
C GLY A 35 5.68 -1.91 -10.94
N TRP A 36 4.76 -1.47 -10.08
CA TRP A 36 4.97 -0.33 -9.18
C TRP A 36 5.79 -0.68 -7.93
N ILE A 37 5.65 -1.89 -7.38
CA ILE A 37 6.38 -2.35 -6.19
C ILE A 37 7.89 -2.05 -6.23
N PRO A 38 8.67 -2.48 -7.25
CA PRO A 38 10.13 -2.26 -7.26
C PRO A 38 10.49 -0.77 -7.42
N ARG A 39 9.67 -0.01 -8.15
CA ARG A 39 9.89 1.43 -8.35
C ARG A 39 9.64 2.22 -7.06
N ILE A 40 8.56 1.90 -6.35
CA ILE A 40 8.25 2.52 -5.07
C ILE A 40 9.28 2.13 -4.02
N LYS A 41 9.69 0.86 -3.95
CA LYS A 41 10.78 0.42 -3.07
C LYS A 41 12.07 1.19 -3.34
N LEU A 42 12.45 1.35 -4.61
CA LEU A 42 13.66 2.08 -4.98
C LEU A 42 13.55 3.58 -4.68
N PHE A 43 12.43 4.21 -5.05
CA PHE A 43 12.18 5.62 -4.81
C PHE A 43 12.14 5.92 -3.30
N SER A 44 11.38 5.14 -2.53
CA SER A 44 11.28 5.26 -1.08
C SER A 44 12.64 5.06 -0.41
N LYS A 45 13.45 4.09 -0.85
CA LYS A 45 14.84 3.92 -0.37
C LYS A 45 15.70 5.16 -0.64
N ARG A 46 15.62 5.75 -1.84
CA ARG A 46 16.39 6.96 -2.19
C ARG A 46 15.95 8.17 -1.37
N VAL A 47 14.64 8.37 -1.21
CA VAL A 47 14.06 9.45 -0.40
C VAL A 47 14.45 9.28 1.06
N CYS A 48 14.30 8.08 1.63
CA CYS A 48 14.71 7.75 3.00
C CYS A 48 16.20 8.03 3.22
N LEU A 49 17.07 7.56 2.31
CA LEU A 49 18.50 7.83 2.40
C LEU A 49 18.81 9.33 2.35
N GLY A 50 18.16 10.08 1.45
CA GLY A 50 18.33 11.53 1.36
C GLY A 50 17.85 12.30 2.59
N LEU A 51 16.72 11.90 3.17
CA LEU A 51 16.19 12.52 4.39
C LEU A 51 17.05 12.19 5.61
N LEU A 52 17.54 10.95 5.70
CA LEU A 52 18.48 10.54 6.75
C LEU A 52 19.80 11.29 6.63
N THR A 53 20.38 11.41 5.44
CA THR A 53 21.63 12.16 5.27
C THR A 53 21.44 13.63 5.63
N LEU A 54 20.35 14.26 5.17
CA LEU A 54 20.01 15.63 5.54
C LEU A 54 19.87 15.79 7.06
N HIS A 55 19.14 14.88 7.72
CA HIS A 55 18.93 14.91 9.16
C HIS A 55 20.24 14.73 9.94
N LEU A 56 21.10 13.78 9.52
CA LEU A 56 22.40 13.55 10.15
C LEU A 56 23.36 14.73 9.96
N ILE A 57 23.37 15.36 8.77
CA ILE A 57 24.16 16.57 8.51
C ILE A 57 23.69 17.71 9.40
N GLN A 58 22.38 17.98 9.43
CA GLN A 58 21.80 19.02 10.28
C GLN A 58 22.13 18.79 11.75
N SER A 59 22.01 17.54 12.20
CA SER A 59 22.30 17.14 13.58
C SER A 59 23.78 17.33 13.92
N THR A 60 24.68 16.96 13.00
CA THR A 60 26.12 17.16 13.17
C THR A 60 26.47 18.64 13.26
N ILE A 61 25.88 19.48 12.40
CA ILE A 61 26.07 20.94 12.46
C ILE A 61 25.62 21.45 13.83
N ARG A 62 24.43 21.08 14.29
CA ARG A 62 23.88 21.53 15.57
C ARG A 62 24.78 21.14 16.76
N ILE A 63 25.27 19.90 16.79
CA ILE A 63 26.16 19.39 17.85
C ILE A 63 27.49 20.14 17.84
N VAL A 64 28.09 20.36 16.67
CA VAL A 64 29.43 20.95 16.55
C VAL A 64 29.41 22.47 16.72
N THR A 65 28.44 23.17 16.14
CA THR A 65 28.41 24.63 16.17
C THR A 65 27.75 25.18 17.42
N ASN A 66 26.65 24.57 17.87
CA ASN A 66 25.82 25.13 18.94
C ASN A 66 26.03 24.44 20.29
N HIS A 67 26.77 23.34 20.35
CA HIS A 67 26.90 22.49 21.55
C HIS A 67 25.53 22.07 22.12
N GLU A 68 24.53 21.93 21.24
CA GLU A 68 23.18 21.53 21.59
C GLU A 68 22.98 20.04 21.30
N THR A 69 22.15 19.38 22.11
CA THR A 69 21.71 18.00 21.83
C THR A 69 20.84 17.93 20.58
N LEU A 70 20.85 16.78 19.90
CA LEU A 70 19.96 16.48 18.76
C LEU A 70 18.50 16.83 19.05
N PHE A 71 17.99 16.37 20.19
CA PHE A 71 16.66 16.66 20.70
C PHE A 71 16.76 17.34 22.06
N ILE A 72 15.93 18.36 22.28
CA ILE A 72 15.81 19.03 23.57
C ILE A 72 15.06 18.08 24.51
N ALA A 73 15.76 17.56 25.51
CA ALA A 73 15.21 16.65 26.50
C ALA A 73 15.78 16.99 27.88
N TRP A 74 14.99 16.76 28.93
CA TRP A 74 15.45 16.90 30.30
C TRP A 74 16.09 15.60 30.78
N TYR A 75 17.24 15.70 31.44
CA TYR A 75 17.96 14.58 32.03
C TYR A 75 18.15 14.81 33.53
N PRO A 76 18.05 13.76 34.37
CA PRO A 76 18.22 13.87 35.82
C PRO A 76 19.69 14.00 36.27
N PHE A 77 20.62 14.14 35.32
CA PHE A 77 22.06 14.30 35.54
C PHE A 77 22.61 15.39 34.64
N ASP A 78 23.79 15.91 34.97
CA ASP A 78 24.47 16.92 34.15
C ASP A 78 25.04 16.27 32.88
N TRP A 79 24.31 16.43 31.77
CA TRP A 79 24.71 15.95 30.45
C TRP A 79 25.66 16.92 29.73
N THR A 80 25.89 18.13 30.26
CA THR A 80 26.70 19.15 29.57
C THR A 80 28.20 18.89 29.67
N VAL A 81 28.61 18.03 30.60
CA VAL A 81 30.01 17.66 30.85
C VAL A 81 30.40 16.37 30.13
N SER A 82 31.64 16.32 29.63
CA SER A 82 32.22 15.11 29.02
C SER A 82 32.47 14.04 30.09
N PRO A 83 32.19 12.74 29.86
CA PRO A 83 31.77 12.12 28.58
C PRO A 83 30.23 12.02 28.38
N PHE A 84 29.42 12.57 29.28
CA PHE A 84 27.95 12.40 29.24
C PHE A 84 27.33 13.12 28.04
N TYR A 85 27.89 14.27 27.63
CA TYR A 85 27.46 15.00 26.44
C TYR A 85 27.54 14.14 25.17
N GLU A 86 28.67 13.47 24.97
CA GLU A 86 28.93 12.62 23.82
C GLU A 86 28.02 11.38 23.85
N LEU A 87 27.86 10.76 25.02
CA LEU A 87 26.99 9.59 25.19
C LEU A 87 25.51 9.91 24.89
N VAL A 88 25.00 11.04 25.38
CA VAL A 88 23.62 11.48 25.12
C VAL A 88 23.43 11.71 23.62
N ASN A 89 24.34 12.41 22.96
CA ASN A 89 24.23 12.66 21.52
C ASN A 89 24.32 11.38 20.68
N ILE A 90 25.19 10.43 21.04
CA ILE A 90 25.26 9.11 20.38
C ILE A 90 23.93 8.36 20.57
N SER A 91 23.37 8.35 21.78
CA SER A 91 22.09 7.69 22.05
C SER A 91 20.92 8.31 21.27
N GLN A 92 20.88 9.65 21.17
CA GLN A 92 19.85 10.37 20.43
C GLN A 92 19.98 10.16 18.92
N CYS A 93 21.20 10.10 18.40
CA CYS A 93 21.47 9.79 16.99
C CYS A 93 21.01 8.36 16.65
N LEU A 94 21.37 7.38 17.48
CA LEU A 94 20.93 6.00 17.32
C LEU A 94 19.40 5.89 17.37
N THR A 95 18.76 6.56 18.34
CA THR A 95 17.31 6.59 18.47
C THR A 95 16.64 7.20 17.23
N SER A 96 17.21 8.28 16.68
CA SER A 96 16.71 8.91 15.46
C SER A 96 16.77 7.97 14.25
N VAL A 97 17.88 7.25 14.07
CA VAL A 97 18.03 6.27 12.98
C VAL A 97 17.03 5.13 13.11
N ILE A 98 16.83 4.61 14.33
CA ILE A 98 15.82 3.54 14.59
C ILE A 98 14.41 4.05 14.28
N LEU A 99 14.06 5.24 14.76
CA LEU A 99 12.75 5.83 14.54
C LEU A 99 12.48 6.08 13.06
N ALA A 100 13.46 6.63 12.34
CA ALA A 100 13.37 6.79 10.88
C ALA A 100 13.15 5.45 10.18
N GLY A 101 13.86 4.40 10.60
CA GLY A 101 13.66 3.03 10.11
C GLY A 101 12.23 2.55 10.29
N ILE A 102 11.61 2.80 11.45
CA ILE A 102 10.21 2.45 11.72
C ILE A 102 9.25 3.27 10.84
N VAL A 103 9.47 4.59 10.76
CA VAL A 103 8.63 5.53 10.01
C VAL A 103 8.58 5.19 8.51
N PHE A 104 9.69 4.79 7.90
CA PHE A 104 9.71 4.39 6.48
C PHE A 104 9.41 2.91 6.28
N GLY A 105 9.82 2.05 7.21
CA GLY A 105 9.70 0.60 7.09
C GLY A 105 8.27 0.11 7.24
N PHE A 106 7.53 0.61 8.23
CA PHE A 106 6.16 0.16 8.49
C PHE A 106 5.20 0.48 7.32
N PRO A 107 5.15 1.70 6.76
CA PRO A 107 4.32 1.98 5.59
C PRO A 107 4.69 1.16 4.37
N LEU A 108 5.99 0.96 4.13
CA LEU A 108 6.46 0.17 3.00
C LEU A 108 6.04 -1.30 3.12
N LEU A 109 6.04 -1.86 4.34
CA LEU A 109 5.50 -3.18 4.62
C LEU A 109 4.01 -3.24 4.30
N CYS A 110 3.22 -2.28 4.81
CA CYS A 110 1.78 -2.19 4.53
C CYS A 110 1.48 -2.10 3.03
N ILE A 111 2.16 -1.19 2.32
CA ILE A 111 2.03 -1.00 0.87
C ILE A 111 2.38 -2.30 0.13
N THR A 112 3.44 -3.00 0.55
CA THR A 112 3.82 -4.27 -0.07
C THR A 112 2.71 -5.30 0.10
N LEU A 113 2.20 -5.52 1.32
CA LEU A 113 1.14 -6.50 1.59
C LEU A 113 -0.16 -6.19 0.82
N ILE A 114 -0.52 -4.91 0.72
CA ILE A 114 -1.67 -4.45 -0.08
C ILE A 114 -1.42 -4.71 -1.56
N ALA A 115 -0.23 -4.36 -2.08
CA ALA A 115 0.14 -4.59 -3.46
C ALA A 115 0.11 -6.08 -3.83
N VAL A 116 0.49 -6.96 -2.91
CA VAL A 116 0.36 -8.42 -3.07
C VAL A 116 -1.11 -8.80 -3.31
N ALA A 117 -2.04 -8.32 -2.49
CA ALA A 117 -3.46 -8.59 -2.71
C ALA A 117 -3.93 -8.09 -4.09
N CYS A 118 -3.57 -6.85 -4.44
CA CYS A 118 -3.89 -6.27 -5.76
C CYS A 118 -3.42 -7.18 -6.90
N THR A 119 -2.18 -7.64 -6.79
CA THR A 119 -1.54 -8.49 -7.79
C THR A 119 -2.21 -9.86 -7.90
N GLN A 120 -2.61 -10.46 -6.77
CA GLN A 120 -3.35 -11.73 -6.82
C GLN A 120 -4.73 -11.56 -7.48
N CYS A 121 -5.43 -10.46 -7.20
CA CYS A 121 -6.69 -10.12 -7.89
C CYS A 121 -6.46 -9.96 -9.41
N GLN A 122 -5.40 -9.28 -9.82
CA GLN A 122 -5.06 -9.15 -11.25
C GLN A 122 -4.78 -10.50 -11.91
N LYS A 123 -4.03 -11.38 -11.24
CA LYS A 123 -3.74 -12.73 -11.73
C LYS A 123 -5.02 -13.56 -11.92
N LEU A 124 -5.93 -13.50 -10.95
CA LEU A 124 -7.24 -14.16 -11.04
C LEU A 124 -8.08 -13.59 -12.18
N LYS A 125 -8.14 -12.27 -12.34
CA LYS A 125 -8.83 -11.61 -13.45
C LYS A 125 -8.29 -12.12 -14.79
N ALA A 126 -6.97 -12.17 -14.96
CA ALA A 126 -6.35 -12.64 -16.20
C ALA A 126 -6.71 -14.11 -16.47
N ALA A 127 -6.65 -14.98 -15.45
CA ALA A 127 -7.02 -16.40 -15.59
C ALA A 127 -8.49 -16.59 -15.99
N ILE A 128 -9.42 -15.80 -15.45
CA ILE A 128 -10.84 -15.83 -15.84
C ILE A 128 -11.01 -15.44 -17.33
N LEU A 129 -10.30 -14.40 -17.78
CA LEU A 129 -10.38 -13.92 -19.16
C LEU A 129 -9.69 -14.85 -20.17
N ASP A 130 -8.63 -15.55 -19.76
CA ASP A 130 -7.89 -16.52 -20.58
C ASP A 130 -8.73 -17.77 -20.85
N ILE A 131 -9.36 -18.34 -19.81
CA ILE A 131 -10.29 -19.48 -19.96
C ILE A 131 -11.44 -19.13 -20.91
N ARG A 132 -11.90 -17.88 -20.89
CA ARG A 132 -12.92 -17.38 -21.85
C ARG A 132 -12.39 -17.39 -23.29
N GLN A 133 -11.18 -16.91 -23.53
CA GLN A 133 -10.60 -16.87 -24.88
C GLN A 133 -10.41 -18.27 -25.46
N GLU A 134 -9.87 -19.19 -24.65
CA GLU A 134 -9.66 -20.59 -25.05
C GLU A 134 -10.98 -21.29 -25.43
N HIS A 135 -12.09 -20.95 -24.75
CA HIS A 135 -13.41 -21.50 -25.07
C HIS A 135 -14.05 -20.91 -26.35
N ILE A 136 -13.80 -19.63 -26.65
CA ILE A 136 -14.38 -18.94 -27.83
C ILE A 136 -13.68 -19.32 -29.14
N THR A 137 -12.42 -19.74 -29.11
CA THR A 137 -11.70 -20.31 -30.26
C THR A 137 -11.69 -21.84 -30.16
N PRO A 138 -12.76 -22.56 -30.54
CA PRO A 138 -12.65 -23.98 -30.75
C PRO A 138 -11.72 -24.19 -31.94
N ASN A 139 -10.60 -24.86 -31.73
CA ASN A 139 -9.76 -25.32 -32.83
C ASN A 139 -10.62 -26.29 -33.65
N HIS A 140 -11.13 -25.82 -34.78
CA HIS A 140 -12.00 -26.56 -35.68
C HIS A 140 -11.12 -27.49 -36.54
N GLU A 141 -10.48 -28.47 -35.91
CA GLU A 141 -9.89 -29.60 -36.62
C GLU A 141 -10.38 -30.88 -35.94
N GLN A 142 -10.83 -31.84 -36.75
CA GLN A 142 -11.51 -33.06 -36.34
C GLN A 142 -10.65 -33.85 -35.33
N GLU A 143 -10.98 -33.75 -34.05
CA GLU A 143 -10.25 -34.41 -32.97
C GLU A 143 -11.00 -35.65 -32.47
N ASP A 144 -10.26 -36.76 -32.32
CA ASP A 144 -10.74 -38.04 -31.80
C ASP A 144 -11.42 -37.89 -30.42
N GLU A 145 -12.35 -38.80 -30.11
CA GLU A 145 -13.11 -38.85 -28.84
C GLU A 145 -12.20 -38.88 -27.58
N GLN A 146 -10.95 -39.33 -27.71
CA GLN A 146 -9.92 -39.31 -26.67
C GLN A 146 -9.28 -37.93 -26.43
N VAL A 147 -9.25 -37.05 -27.44
CA VAL A 147 -8.69 -35.70 -27.32
C VAL A 147 -9.69 -34.75 -26.67
N HIS A 148 -10.98 -34.89 -26.99
CA HIS A 148 -12.05 -34.15 -26.31
C HIS A 148 -12.10 -34.40 -24.79
N THR A 149 -11.91 -35.65 -24.35
CA THR A 149 -11.90 -36.00 -22.92
C THR A 149 -10.65 -35.46 -22.19
N ALA A 150 -9.50 -35.35 -22.87
CA ALA A 150 -8.30 -34.73 -22.30
C ALA A 150 -8.44 -33.21 -22.17
N ALA A 151 -9.01 -32.53 -23.17
CA ALA A 151 -9.27 -31.09 -23.14
C ALA A 151 -10.30 -30.69 -22.06
N ASP A 152 -11.37 -31.47 -21.89
CA ASP A 152 -12.36 -31.25 -20.83
C ASP A 152 -11.75 -31.42 -19.42
N CYS A 153 -10.83 -32.37 -19.26
CA CYS A 153 -10.10 -32.59 -18.01
C CYS A 153 -9.18 -31.41 -17.68
N ASP A 154 -8.46 -30.87 -18.68
CA ASP A 154 -7.59 -29.69 -18.52
C ASP A 154 -8.40 -28.44 -18.16
N LEU A 155 -9.52 -28.19 -18.85
CA LEU A 155 -10.42 -27.08 -18.54
C LEU A 155 -10.99 -27.18 -17.12
N GLN A 156 -11.39 -28.38 -16.68
CA GLN A 156 -11.86 -28.59 -15.32
C GLN A 156 -10.75 -28.36 -14.28
N ALA A 157 -9.51 -28.75 -14.58
CA ALA A 157 -8.36 -28.48 -13.72
C ALA A 157 -8.08 -26.96 -13.60
N LYS A 158 -8.09 -26.23 -14.72
CA LYS A 158 -7.95 -24.76 -14.75
C LYS A 158 -9.04 -24.06 -13.94
N LEU A 159 -10.29 -24.53 -14.06
CA LEU A 159 -11.41 -23.98 -13.30
C LEU A 159 -11.28 -24.22 -11.80
N ASN A 160 -10.91 -25.43 -11.40
CA ASN A 160 -10.68 -25.76 -10.00
C ASN A 160 -9.55 -24.91 -9.42
N ALA A 161 -8.47 -24.69 -10.17
CA ALA A 161 -7.38 -23.80 -9.76
C ALA A 161 -7.85 -22.35 -9.59
N CYS A 162 -8.70 -21.84 -10.49
CA CYS A 162 -9.29 -20.50 -10.37
C CYS A 162 -10.15 -20.34 -9.11
N ILE A 163 -10.97 -21.35 -8.77
CA ILE A 163 -11.79 -21.33 -7.55
C ILE A 163 -10.91 -21.33 -6.31
N GLN A 164 -9.90 -22.21 -6.25
CA GLN A 164 -8.98 -22.29 -5.13
C GLN A 164 -8.22 -20.97 -4.95
N HIS A 165 -7.69 -20.41 -6.05
CA HIS A 165 -6.99 -19.13 -6.04
C HIS A 165 -7.89 -17.97 -5.56
N HIS A 166 -9.17 -17.95 -5.98
CA HIS A 166 -10.13 -16.96 -5.47
C HIS A 166 -10.39 -17.11 -3.96
N GLN A 167 -10.54 -18.34 -3.48
CA GLN A 167 -10.71 -18.61 -2.05
C GLN A 167 -9.48 -18.15 -1.24
N ASP A 168 -8.28 -18.42 -1.75
CA ASP A 168 -7.02 -18.01 -1.11
C ASP A 168 -6.89 -16.48 -1.06
N ILE A 169 -7.28 -15.78 -2.14
CA ILE A 169 -7.33 -14.30 -2.16
C ILE A 169 -8.26 -13.77 -1.08
N LEU A 170 -9.48 -14.31 -0.97
CA LEU A 170 -10.45 -13.85 0.01
C LEU A 170 -9.95 -14.05 1.45
N VAL A 171 -9.34 -15.22 1.72
CA VAL A 171 -8.72 -15.51 3.01
C VAL A 171 -7.56 -14.56 3.29
N TYR A 172 -6.70 -14.29 2.30
CA TYR A 172 -5.59 -13.35 2.43
C TYR A 172 -6.08 -11.92 2.70
N MET A 173 -7.06 -11.44 1.95
CA MET A 173 -7.61 -10.09 2.08
C MET A 173 -8.31 -9.88 3.42
N GLN A 174 -9.02 -10.89 3.92
CA GLN A 174 -9.60 -10.86 5.28
C GLN A 174 -8.51 -10.77 6.35
N GLN A 175 -7.46 -11.59 6.25
CA GLN A 175 -6.35 -11.56 7.20
C GLN A 175 -5.54 -10.26 7.14
N LEU A 176 -5.38 -9.72 5.92
CA LEU A 176 -4.75 -8.42 5.67
C LEU A 176 -5.52 -7.33 6.41
N GLU A 177 -6.84 -7.27 6.25
CA GLU A 177 -7.68 -6.28 6.93
C GLU A 177 -7.60 -6.42 8.45
N ASP A 178 -7.80 -7.63 8.98
CA ASP A 178 -7.79 -7.87 10.43
C ASP A 178 -6.43 -7.55 11.08
N THR A 179 -5.34 -7.71 10.33
CA THR A 179 -3.99 -7.37 10.78
C THR A 179 -3.72 -5.87 10.71
N LEU A 180 -4.08 -5.23 9.59
CA LEU A 180 -3.72 -3.85 9.30
C LEU A 180 -4.69 -2.84 9.92
N THR A 181 -5.93 -3.20 10.21
CA THR A 181 -6.96 -2.27 10.73
C THR A 181 -6.48 -1.46 11.93
N VAL A 182 -5.98 -2.11 12.98
CA VAL A 182 -5.56 -1.42 14.21
C VAL A 182 -4.21 -0.72 13.99
N SER A 183 -3.32 -1.33 13.20
CA SER A 183 -1.99 -0.78 12.91
C SER A 183 -2.08 0.53 12.12
N LEU A 184 -2.88 0.54 11.06
CA LEU A 184 -3.11 1.71 10.21
C LEU A 184 -3.86 2.81 10.97
N CYS A 185 -4.79 2.47 11.86
CA CYS A 185 -5.43 3.45 12.73
C CYS A 185 -4.42 4.17 13.62
N GLY A 186 -3.57 3.42 14.34
CA GLY A 186 -2.53 4.00 15.17
C GLY A 186 -1.52 4.83 14.35
N HIS A 187 -1.12 4.32 13.18
CA HIS A 187 -0.21 5.01 12.27
C HIS A 187 -0.78 6.35 11.79
N PHE A 188 -2.03 6.37 11.30
CA PHE A 188 -2.68 7.60 10.86
C PHE A 188 -2.86 8.62 11.98
N LEU A 189 -3.14 8.18 13.22
CA LEU A 189 -3.20 9.08 14.36
C LEU A 189 -1.83 9.71 14.67
N ILE A 190 -0.76 8.91 14.66
CA ILE A 190 0.60 9.40 14.89
C ILE A 190 1.01 10.39 13.79
N LEU A 191 0.73 10.07 12.51
CA LEU A 191 1.01 10.97 11.40
C LEU A 191 0.23 12.27 11.51
N LEU A 192 -1.07 12.21 11.84
CA LEU A 192 -1.92 13.40 12.00
C LEU A 192 -1.36 14.33 13.08
N VAL A 193 -1.08 13.81 14.28
CA VAL A 193 -0.51 14.60 15.38
C VAL A 193 0.84 15.19 14.98
N SER A 194 1.70 14.39 14.35
CA SER A 194 3.03 14.84 13.91
C SER A 194 2.95 15.92 12.84
N MET A 195 2.02 15.82 11.90
CA MET A 195 1.75 16.85 10.89
C MET A 195 1.23 18.13 11.54
N CYS A 196 0.35 18.06 12.53
CA CYS A 196 -0.13 19.23 13.26
C CYS A 196 1.03 19.97 13.97
N PHE A 197 1.92 19.24 14.65
CA PHE A 197 3.10 19.83 15.28
C PHE A 197 4.08 20.43 14.26
N ALA A 198 4.30 19.75 13.12
CA ALA A 198 5.14 20.26 12.05
C ALA A 198 4.57 21.56 11.46
N ALA A 199 3.25 21.60 11.19
CA ALA A 199 2.58 22.80 10.71
C ALA A 199 2.67 23.95 11.72
N PHE A 200 2.43 23.67 13.01
CA PHE A 200 2.58 24.66 14.07
C PHE A 200 4.01 25.22 14.16
N SER A 201 5.01 24.34 14.11
CA SER A 201 6.43 24.73 14.11
C SER A 201 6.79 25.61 12.92
N ALA A 202 6.27 25.30 11.72
CA ALA A 202 6.49 26.09 10.52
C ALA A 202 5.87 27.49 10.62
N VAL A 203 4.63 27.58 11.13
CA VAL A 203 3.91 28.86 11.28
C VAL A 203 4.54 29.75 12.35
N THR A 204 4.94 29.17 13.49
CA THR A 204 5.53 29.92 14.61
C THR A 204 7.00 30.29 14.41
N ASN A 205 7.62 29.87 13.31
CA ASN A 205 9.05 30.05 13.06
C ASN A 205 9.95 29.47 14.16
N TRP A 206 9.50 28.37 14.77
CA TRP A 206 10.28 27.70 15.81
C TRP A 206 11.58 27.19 15.20
N GLY A 207 12.72 27.74 15.62
CA GLY A 207 14.05 27.41 15.08
C GLY A 207 14.48 28.21 13.84
N GLY A 208 13.83 29.34 13.53
CA GLY A 208 14.22 30.23 12.44
C GLY A 208 14.02 29.63 11.04
N HIS A 209 14.76 30.13 10.04
CA HIS A 209 14.61 29.68 8.65
C HIS A 209 14.91 28.19 8.45
N VAL A 210 15.93 27.66 9.15
CA VAL A 210 16.30 26.23 9.05
C VAL A 210 15.23 25.35 9.69
N GLY A 211 14.73 25.71 10.88
CA GLY A 211 13.65 24.99 11.55
C GLY A 211 12.35 24.98 10.75
N LYS A 212 12.01 26.10 10.10
CA LYS A 212 10.88 26.17 9.16
C LYS A 212 11.00 25.21 7.99
N ILE A 213 12.16 25.21 7.31
CA ILE A 213 12.39 24.31 6.16
C ILE A 213 12.28 22.85 6.61
N GLN A 214 12.88 22.51 7.75
CA GLN A 214 12.79 21.17 8.31
C GLN A 214 11.34 20.78 8.63
N ALA A 215 10.57 21.66 9.27
CA ALA A 215 9.17 21.43 9.58
C ALA A 215 8.32 21.19 8.32
N MET A 216 8.58 21.95 7.23
CA MET A 216 7.92 21.75 5.94
C MET A 216 8.28 20.40 5.31
N ILE A 217 9.55 19.97 5.38
CA ILE A 217 10.00 18.66 4.88
C ILE A 217 9.33 17.52 5.66
N ILE A 218 9.24 17.64 6.98
CA ILE A 218 8.57 16.65 7.84
C ILE A 218 7.08 16.56 7.47
N TYR A 219 6.41 17.71 7.32
CA TYR A 219 5.01 17.78 6.95
C TYR A 219 4.74 17.10 5.60
N THR A 220 5.52 17.42 4.56
CA THR A 220 5.34 16.83 3.22
C THR A 220 5.66 15.34 3.21
N THR A 221 6.64 14.89 3.99
CA THR A 221 6.97 13.46 4.14
C THR A 221 5.78 12.70 4.72
N TYR A 222 5.22 13.14 5.84
CA TYR A 222 4.07 12.48 6.46
C TYR A 222 2.80 12.58 5.60
N ALA A 223 2.58 13.69 4.92
CA ALA A 223 1.47 13.82 3.97
C ALA A 223 1.59 12.82 2.81
N SER A 224 2.79 12.64 2.26
CA SER A 224 3.04 11.66 1.21
C SER A 224 2.85 10.22 1.68
N ASP A 225 3.13 9.93 2.94
CA ASP A 225 2.94 8.61 3.53
C ASP A 225 1.45 8.24 3.61
N VAL A 226 0.62 9.16 4.11
CA VAL A 226 -0.85 9.00 4.10
C VAL A 226 -1.37 8.81 2.67
N LEU A 227 -0.88 9.61 1.71
CA LEU A 227 -1.28 9.54 0.32
C LEU A 227 -0.98 8.16 -0.28
N LEU A 228 0.24 7.66 -0.10
CA LEU A 228 0.65 6.37 -0.67
C LEU A 228 -0.17 5.21 -0.10
N ILE A 229 -0.36 5.16 1.22
CA ILE A 229 -1.16 4.10 1.86
C ILE A 229 -2.60 4.13 1.35
N CYS A 230 -3.23 5.31 1.31
CA CYS A 230 -4.60 5.49 0.84
C CYS A 230 -4.76 5.16 -0.66
N TRP A 231 -3.77 5.53 -1.48
CA TRP A 231 -3.75 5.18 -2.90
C TRP A 231 -3.76 3.67 -3.10
N PHE A 232 -2.88 2.94 -2.40
CA PHE A 232 -2.85 1.48 -2.47
C PHE A 232 -4.13 0.84 -1.94
N GLY A 233 -4.72 1.39 -0.87
CA GLY A 233 -6.03 0.96 -0.39
C GLY A 233 -7.13 1.10 -1.44
N THR A 234 -7.18 2.22 -2.16
CA THR A 234 -8.10 2.41 -3.30
C THR A 234 -7.81 1.45 -4.45
N GLN A 235 -6.54 1.21 -4.80
CA GLN A 235 -6.19 0.23 -5.84
C GLN A 235 -6.65 -1.18 -5.47
N LEU A 236 -6.54 -1.57 -4.20
CA LEU A 236 -7.00 -2.88 -3.74
C LEU A 236 -8.51 -3.05 -3.91
N THR A 237 -9.30 -2.04 -3.52
CA THR A 237 -10.76 -2.05 -3.77
C THR A 237 -11.05 -2.16 -5.26
N LYS A 238 -10.43 -1.35 -6.11
CA LYS A 238 -10.62 -1.41 -7.58
C LYS A 238 -10.25 -2.76 -8.17
N HIS A 239 -9.15 -3.36 -7.74
CA HIS A 239 -8.74 -4.67 -8.25
C HIS A 239 -9.67 -5.79 -7.80
N ALA A 240 -10.17 -5.76 -6.56
CA ALA A 240 -11.18 -6.69 -6.09
C ALA A 240 -12.49 -6.57 -6.90
N GLU A 241 -12.93 -5.34 -7.19
CA GLU A 241 -14.09 -5.07 -8.05
C GLU A 241 -13.85 -5.58 -9.47
N SER A 242 -12.68 -5.34 -10.06
CA SER A 242 -12.39 -5.76 -11.44
C SER A 242 -12.40 -7.29 -11.66
N VAL A 243 -12.13 -8.10 -10.62
CA VAL A 243 -12.30 -9.56 -10.68
C VAL A 243 -13.77 -9.92 -10.83
N THR A 244 -14.62 -9.19 -10.10
CA THR A 244 -16.08 -9.33 -10.14
C THR A 244 -16.61 -8.94 -11.51
N ASP A 245 -16.15 -7.82 -12.06
CA ASP A 245 -16.54 -7.34 -13.38
C ASP A 245 -16.11 -8.30 -14.48
N ALA A 246 -14.90 -8.87 -14.38
CA ALA A 246 -14.42 -9.89 -15.32
C ALA A 246 -15.25 -11.18 -15.24
N ALA A 247 -15.68 -11.57 -14.03
CA ALA A 247 -16.59 -12.69 -13.83
C ALA A 247 -17.96 -12.41 -14.46
N TRP A 248 -18.57 -11.26 -14.18
CA TRP A 248 -19.87 -10.88 -14.76
C TRP A 248 -19.83 -10.70 -16.29
N GLY A 249 -18.73 -10.14 -16.81
CA GLY A 249 -18.53 -9.87 -18.23
C GLY A 249 -18.12 -11.09 -19.05
N CYS A 250 -17.97 -12.26 -18.44
CA CYS A 250 -17.84 -13.51 -19.19
C CYS A 250 -19.21 -13.90 -19.77
N ASP A 251 -19.27 -14.21 -21.07
CA ASP A 251 -20.46 -14.82 -21.65
C ASP A 251 -20.54 -16.28 -21.19
N TRP A 252 -21.17 -16.49 -20.03
CA TRP A 252 -21.28 -17.79 -19.39
C TRP A 252 -22.40 -18.65 -19.97
N VAL A 253 -23.28 -18.06 -20.79
CA VAL A 253 -24.39 -18.77 -21.42
C VAL A 253 -23.83 -19.66 -22.54
N GLY A 254 -23.98 -20.97 -22.39
CA GLY A 254 -23.44 -21.95 -23.35
C GLY A 254 -22.07 -22.53 -22.96
N THR A 255 -21.42 -21.99 -21.91
CA THR A 255 -20.20 -22.60 -21.33
C THR A 255 -20.51 -23.88 -20.55
N PRO A 256 -19.53 -24.77 -20.29
CA PRO A 256 -19.75 -25.97 -19.49
C PRO A 256 -20.32 -25.66 -18.11
N VAL A 257 -21.23 -26.51 -17.61
CA VAL A 257 -21.85 -26.37 -16.28
C VAL A 257 -20.83 -26.16 -15.15
N PRO A 258 -19.65 -26.83 -15.13
CA PRO A 258 -18.61 -26.54 -14.15
C PRO A 258 -18.11 -25.08 -14.18
N PHE A 259 -17.96 -24.49 -15.38
CA PHE A 259 -17.54 -23.10 -15.56
C PHE A 259 -18.58 -22.13 -15.03
N GLN A 260 -19.86 -22.33 -15.37
CA GLN A 260 -20.96 -21.52 -14.87
C GLN A 260 -21.05 -21.55 -13.34
N ARG A 261 -20.86 -22.74 -12.72
CA ARG A 261 -20.83 -22.89 -11.26
C ARG A 261 -19.67 -22.14 -10.62
N CYS A 262 -18.46 -22.24 -11.18
CA CYS A 262 -17.29 -21.48 -10.74
C CYS A 262 -17.60 -19.98 -10.70
N LEU A 263 -18.10 -19.45 -11.80
CA LEU A 263 -18.42 -18.04 -11.97
C LEU A 263 -19.48 -17.56 -10.97
N MET A 264 -20.52 -18.37 -10.74
CA MET A 264 -21.54 -18.08 -9.74
C MET A 264 -20.97 -17.96 -8.33
N PHE A 265 -20.00 -18.79 -7.94
CA PHE A 265 -19.36 -18.66 -6.62
C PHE A 265 -18.56 -17.37 -6.48
N ILE A 266 -17.81 -17.00 -7.52
CA ILE A 266 -17.04 -15.75 -7.56
C ILE A 266 -18.00 -14.56 -7.44
N ILE A 267 -19.04 -14.51 -8.29
CA ILE A 267 -20.06 -13.45 -8.29
C ILE A 267 -20.77 -13.34 -6.95
N ALA A 268 -21.23 -14.46 -6.39
CA ALA A 268 -21.97 -14.48 -5.12
C ALA A 268 -21.12 -13.95 -3.96
N THR A 269 -19.82 -14.25 -3.97
CA THR A 269 -18.91 -13.82 -2.90
C THR A 269 -18.48 -12.37 -3.08
N ALA A 270 -18.27 -11.96 -4.32
CA ALA A 270 -17.88 -10.61 -4.69
C ALA A 270 -18.94 -9.53 -4.39
N ASN A 271 -20.23 -9.88 -4.41
CA ASN A 271 -21.33 -8.96 -4.09
C ASN A 271 -21.24 -8.30 -2.70
N LYS A 272 -20.39 -8.81 -1.80
CA LYS A 272 -20.15 -8.18 -0.49
C LYS A 272 -19.22 -6.96 -0.54
N GLY A 273 -18.46 -6.79 -1.64
CA GLY A 273 -17.43 -5.74 -1.77
C GLY A 273 -16.27 -5.94 -0.78
N PHE A 274 -15.07 -5.51 -1.15
CA PHE A 274 -13.93 -5.47 -0.22
C PHE A 274 -13.45 -4.03 -0.01
N GLN A 275 -13.31 -3.64 1.24
CA GLN A 275 -12.74 -2.35 1.61
C GLN A 275 -11.81 -2.49 2.80
N LEU A 276 -10.55 -2.11 2.59
CA LEU A 276 -9.58 -2.01 3.69
C LEU A 276 -9.97 -0.85 4.60
N THR A 277 -10.03 -1.10 5.91
CA THR A 277 -10.42 -0.08 6.90
C THR A 277 -9.36 0.11 7.98
N ALA A 278 -9.14 1.35 8.39
CA ALA A 278 -8.44 1.72 9.61
C ALA A 278 -9.46 1.79 10.77
N GLY A 279 -9.19 1.03 11.83
CA GLY A 279 -10.05 0.97 13.03
C GLY A 279 -11.45 0.37 12.83
N LYS A 280 -11.77 -0.21 11.66
CA LYS A 280 -13.12 -0.66 11.23
C LYS A 280 -14.14 0.45 10.97
N PHE A 281 -13.74 1.73 10.97
CA PHE A 281 -14.66 2.86 10.72
C PHE A 281 -14.12 3.88 9.71
N VAL A 282 -12.81 3.91 9.44
CA VAL A 282 -12.24 4.78 8.41
C VAL A 282 -11.84 3.94 7.19
N PRO A 283 -12.41 4.14 6.00
CA PRO A 283 -11.93 3.46 4.81
C PRO A 283 -10.52 3.93 4.46
N VAL A 284 -9.62 3.03 4.13
CA VAL A 284 -8.27 3.36 3.64
C VAL A 284 -8.40 3.67 2.14
N SER A 285 -8.71 4.92 1.84
CA SER A 285 -9.01 5.36 0.47
C SER A 285 -8.57 6.80 0.21
N ASN A 286 -8.47 7.16 -1.07
CA ASN A 286 -8.19 8.53 -1.51
C ASN A 286 -9.19 9.55 -0.92
N VAL A 287 -10.45 9.16 -0.67
CA VAL A 287 -11.44 10.03 -0.04
C VAL A 287 -11.03 10.39 1.40
N THR A 288 -10.55 9.41 2.17
CA THR A 288 -10.05 9.64 3.53
C THR A 288 -8.83 10.56 3.51
N MET A 289 -7.90 10.37 2.57
CA MET A 289 -6.77 11.28 2.40
C MET A 289 -7.24 12.71 2.11
N LEU A 290 -8.19 12.89 1.19
CA LEU A 290 -8.73 14.21 0.88
C LEU A 290 -9.33 14.87 2.12
N ASN A 291 -10.07 14.12 2.94
CA ASN A 291 -10.63 14.62 4.20
C ASN A 291 -9.55 15.04 5.20
N VAL A 292 -8.44 14.29 5.32
CA VAL A 292 -7.30 14.65 6.18
C VAL A 292 -6.63 15.95 5.68
N CYS A 293 -6.45 16.08 4.36
CA CYS A 293 -5.83 17.25 3.74
C CYS A 293 -6.73 18.50 3.75
N THR A 294 -8.04 18.34 3.79
CA THR A 294 -8.99 19.47 3.87
C THR A 294 -9.23 19.91 5.30
N THR A 295 -9.28 18.98 6.27
CA THR A 295 -9.44 19.31 7.70
C THR A 295 -8.21 19.97 8.31
N THR A 296 -7.01 19.68 7.80
CA THR A 296 -5.78 20.39 8.18
C THR A 296 -5.69 21.80 7.60
N LYS A 297 -6.53 22.16 6.63
CA LYS A 297 -6.67 23.55 6.16
C LYS A 297 -7.71 24.25 7.02
N LEU A 298 -7.25 25.09 7.94
CA LEU A 298 -8.06 26.20 8.45
C LEU A 298 -8.55 27.04 7.23
N PRO A 299 -9.77 27.59 7.29
CA PRO A 299 -10.31 28.36 6.18
C PRO A 299 -9.46 29.64 5.99
N VAL A 300 -9.41 30.17 4.76
CA VAL A 300 -8.62 31.35 4.29
C VAL A 300 -7.23 30.90 3.79
N THR A 301 -6.86 30.92 2.50
CA THR A 301 -7.30 31.70 1.33
C THR A 301 -6.81 31.03 0.04
N ASP A 302 -7.62 31.21 -1.01
CA ASP A 302 -7.40 31.05 -2.44
C ASP A 302 -7.06 29.67 -3.06
N ASN A 303 -7.80 29.37 -4.13
CA ASN A 303 -8.33 28.04 -4.43
C ASN A 303 -7.94 27.57 -5.84
N THR A 304 -6.66 27.67 -6.20
CA THR A 304 -6.19 27.38 -7.57
C THR A 304 -5.24 26.19 -7.65
N ASP A 305 -4.25 26.06 -6.75
CA ASP A 305 -3.22 25.01 -6.88
C ASP A 305 -3.67 23.63 -6.40
N ILE A 306 -4.61 23.57 -5.44
CA ILE A 306 -5.13 22.30 -4.90
C ILE A 306 -6.15 21.68 -5.83
N ARG A 307 -6.87 22.50 -6.61
CA ARG A 307 -7.71 21.99 -7.69
C ARG A 307 -6.87 21.25 -8.70
N VAL A 308 -5.63 21.67 -8.99
CA VAL A 308 -4.75 20.96 -9.91
C VAL A 308 -4.39 19.58 -9.34
N LEU A 309 -3.94 19.47 -8.09
CA LEU A 309 -3.60 18.16 -7.49
C LEU A 309 -4.82 17.23 -7.30
N ALA A 310 -5.97 17.78 -6.91
CA ALA A 310 -7.22 17.02 -6.83
C ALA A 310 -7.74 16.63 -8.22
N TYR A 311 -7.55 17.49 -9.23
CA TYR A 311 -7.89 17.21 -10.63
C TYR A 311 -6.96 16.17 -11.24
N TRP A 312 -5.68 16.13 -10.87
CA TRP A 312 -4.77 15.03 -11.24
C TRP A 312 -5.13 13.71 -10.53
N ALA A 313 -5.66 13.74 -9.30
CA ALA A 313 -6.15 12.54 -8.62
C ALA A 313 -7.49 12.02 -9.19
N ILE A 314 -8.38 12.92 -9.64
CA ILE A 314 -9.69 12.56 -10.20
C ILE A 314 -9.62 12.24 -11.70
N ARG A 315 -8.69 12.83 -12.45
CA ARG A 315 -8.57 12.63 -13.92
C ARG A 315 -7.89 11.30 -14.31
N TYR A 316 -7.44 10.52 -13.33
CA TYR A 316 -6.86 9.18 -13.52
C TYR A 316 -7.62 8.08 -12.75
N ASP A 317 -8.85 8.37 -12.28
CA ASP A 317 -9.86 7.35 -11.99
C ASP A 317 -10.45 6.78 -13.30
#